data_AF-A0A4Z0NPE4-F1
#
_entry.id   AF-A0A4Z0NPE4-F1
#
_cell.length_a   1.000
_cell.length_b   1.000
_cell.length_c   1.000
_cell.angle_alpha   90.00
_cell.angle_beta   90.00
_cell.angle_gamma   90.00
#
_symmetry.space_group_name_H-M   'P 1'
#
loop_
_entity.id
_entity.type
_entity.pdbx_description
1 polymer ?
#
loop_
_entity_poly.entity_id
_entity_poly.type
_entity_poly.pdbx_seq_one_letter_code
_entity_poly.pdbx_strand_id
1 'polypeptide(L)' 'MTVAEKPCRFWMVYGMDRGVPTKRHHTVEAARAEANRLSRVNPGVQFYVFGSEYAVETATKRVHEFDGKNFIDITDDIPF' A
#
# COMPACT_ATOMS: atom_id res chain seq x y z
N MET A 1 -9.83 22.56 -4.80
CA MET A 1 -9.42 22.06 -3.47
C MET A 1 -9.61 20.55 -3.48
N THR A 2 -8.55 19.79 -3.65
CA THR A 2 -8.58 18.33 -3.49
C THR A 2 -8.62 18.05 -2.00
N VAL A 3 -9.69 17.42 -1.52
CA VAL A 3 -9.71 16.87 -0.16
C VAL A 3 -8.60 15.82 -0.14
N ALA A 4 -7.56 16.03 0.67
CA ALA A 4 -6.53 15.03 0.86
C ALA A 4 -7.22 13.77 1.38
N GLU A 5 -7.27 12.73 0.56
CA GLU A 5 -7.87 11.47 0.93
C GLU A 5 -7.04 10.88 2.07
N LYS A 6 -7.69 10.60 3.20
CA LYS A 6 -7.01 10.04 4.38
C LYS A 6 -6.32 8.74 3.96
N PRO A 7 -4.99 8.61 4.08
CA PRO A 7 -4.31 7.38 3.70
C PRO A 7 -4.86 6.22 4.53
N CYS A 8 -5.26 5.17 3.83
CA CYS A 8 -5.88 3.99 4.37
C CYS A 8 -5.06 2.75 4.01
N ARG A 9 -5.24 1.67 4.76
CA ARG A 9 -4.55 0.41 4.45
C ARG A 9 -4.97 -0.06 3.06
N PHE A 10 -3.99 -0.34 2.22
CA PHE A 10 -4.21 -0.99 0.95
C PHE A 10 -3.31 -2.20 0.80
N TRP A 11 -3.71 -3.11 -0.08
CA TRP A 11 -2.94 -4.29 -0.44
C TRP A 11 -2.53 -4.23 -1.91
N MET A 12 -1.37 -4.78 -2.22
CA MET A 12 -0.85 -4.89 -3.59
C MET A 12 -0.43 -6.33 -3.87
N VAL A 13 -0.51 -6.73 -5.14
CA VAL A 13 -0.05 -8.03 -5.61
C VAL A 13 1.27 -7.85 -6.37
N TYR A 14 2.30 -8.59 -5.95
CA TYR A 14 3.61 -8.60 -6.57
C TYR A 14 3.90 -9.97 -7.16
N GLY A 15 4.20 -10.05 -8.46
CA GLY A 15 4.72 -11.26 -9.07
C GLY A 15 6.25 -11.22 -9.06
N MET A 16 6.89 -12.29 -8.59
CA MET A 16 8.35 -12.43 -8.67
C MET A 16 8.79 -12.24 -10.13
N ASP A 17 9.77 -11.36 -10.34
CA ASP A 17 10.32 -11.01 -11.66
C ASP A 17 9.31 -10.34 -12.62
N ARG A 18 8.16 -9.90 -12.13
CA ARG A 18 7.07 -9.28 -12.92
C ARG A 18 6.83 -7.84 -12.52
N GLY A 19 7.84 -6.99 -12.68
CA GLY A 19 7.73 -5.53 -12.55
C GLY A 19 7.18 -5.03 -11.21
N VAL A 20 6.96 -3.72 -11.10
CA VAL A 20 6.42 -3.11 -9.87
C VAL A 20 4.91 -3.32 -9.75
N PRO A 21 4.36 -3.59 -8.55
CA PRO A 21 2.92 -3.63 -8.33
C PRO A 21 2.27 -2.29 -8.66
N THR A 22 1.20 -2.28 -9.46
CA THR A 22 0.53 -1.03 -9.89
C THR A 22 -0.88 -0.85 -9.35
N LYS A 23 -1.52 -1.93 -8.86
CA LYS A 23 -2.92 -1.92 -8.41
C LYS A 23 -3.01 -2.01 -6.90
N ARG A 24 -3.74 -1.06 -6.30
CA ARG A 24 -4.14 -1.08 -4.88
C ARG A 24 -5.49 -1.78 -4.72
N HIS A 25 -5.62 -2.59 -3.69
CA HIS A 25 -6.84 -3.27 -3.27
C HIS A 25 -7.24 -2.77 -1.88
N HIS A 26 -8.53 -2.51 -1.65
CA HIS A 26 -9.03 -2.01 -0.36
C HIS A 26 -9.20 -3.11 0.71
N THR A 27 -9.09 -4.39 0.32
CA THR A 27 -9.16 -5.52 1.26
C THR A 27 -8.13 -6.58 0.91
N VAL A 28 -7.69 -7.33 1.92
CA VAL A 28 -6.76 -8.44 1.73
C VAL A 28 -7.38 -9.58 0.91
N GLU A 29 -8.69 -9.81 1.05
CA GLU A 29 -9.42 -10.83 0.31
C GLU A 29 -9.42 -10.53 -1.20
N ALA A 30 -9.64 -9.27 -1.58
CA ALA A 30 -9.61 -8.85 -2.97
C ALA A 30 -8.21 -9.00 -3.58
N ALA A 31 -7.15 -8.67 -2.82
CA ALA A 31 -5.77 -8.87 -3.28
C ALA A 31 -5.41 -10.36 -3.40
N ARG A 32 -5.85 -11.20 -2.45
CA ARG A 32 -5.64 -12.66 -2.50
C ARG A 32 -6.36 -13.28 -3.69
N ALA A 33 -7.60 -12.86 -3.96
CA ALA A 33 -8.35 -13.33 -5.12
C ALA A 33 -7.63 -12.98 -6.43
N GLU A 34 -7.08 -11.77 -6.52
CA GLU A 34 -6.30 -11.34 -7.68
C GLU A 34 -4.98 -12.11 -7.82
N ALA A 35 -4.24 -12.33 -6.74
CA ALA A 35 -3.03 -13.16 -6.76
C ALA A 35 -3.33 -14.59 -7.24
N ASN A 36 -4.44 -15.18 -6.79
CA ASN A 36 -4.90 -16.49 -7.25
C ASN A 36 -5.32 -16.50 -8.73
N ARG A 37 -5.95 -15.43 -9.21
CA ARG A 37 -6.28 -15.29 -10.64
C ARG A 37 -4.99 -15.21 -11.46
N LEU A 38 -4.03 -14.41 -11.01
CA LEU A 38 -2.76 -14.17 -11.70
C LEU A 38 -1.85 -15.40 -11.75
N SER A 39 -1.80 -16.20 -10.69
CA SER A 39 -1.03 -17.45 -10.66
C SER A 39 -1.55 -18.49 -11.66
N ARG A 40 -2.86 -18.53 -11.88
CA ARG A 40 -3.48 -19.43 -12.89
C ARG A 40 -3.14 -19.04 -14.32
N VAL A 41 -3.03 -17.74 -14.60
CA VAL A 41 -2.71 -17.24 -15.95
C VAL A 41 -1.21 -17.09 -16.21
N ASN A 42 -0.37 -17.17 -15.16
CA ASN A 42 1.09 -17.17 -15.26
C ASN A 42 1.71 -18.35 -14.49
N PRO A 43 1.64 -19.59 -15.03
CA PRO A 43 2.26 -20.75 -14.40
C PRO A 43 3.75 -20.54 -14.14
N GLY A 44 4.23 -21.02 -12.99
CA GLY A 44 5.64 -20.89 -12.58
C GLY A 44 6.01 -19.54 -11.95
N VAL A 45 5.11 -18.56 -11.95
CA VAL A 45 5.33 -17.27 -11.28
C VAL A 45 4.76 -17.32 -9.86
N GLN A 46 5.59 -16.97 -8.88
CA GLN A 46 5.15 -16.80 -7.51
C GLN A 46 4.58 -15.40 -7.29
N PHE A 47 3.37 -15.32 -6.72
CA PHE A 47 2.72 -14.06 -6.38
C PHE A 47 2.65 -13.87 -4.86
N TYR A 48 2.98 -12.66 -4.42
CA TYR A 48 2.96 -12.21 -3.04
C TYR A 48 1.90 -11.13 -2.87
N VAL A 49 1.32 -11.06 -1.68
CA VAL A 49 0.39 -9.98 -1.29
C VAL A 49 1.05 -9.16 -0.21
N PHE A 50 1.24 -7.87 -0.46
CA PHE A 50 1.78 -6.92 0.50
C PHE A 50 0.66 -6.03 1.02
N GLY A 51 0.66 -5.74 2.33
CA GLY A 51 -0.17 -4.71 2.93
C GLY A 51 0.67 -3.47 3.21
N SER A 52 0.11 -2.28 3.02
CA SER A 52 0.73 -1.05 3.49
C SER A 52 0.72 -1.03 5.02
N GLU A 53 1.88 -1.18 5.64
CA GLU A 53 2.03 -1.04 7.09
C GLU A 53 2.37 0.39 7.49
N TYR A 54 3.02 1.16 6.60
CA TYR A 54 3.35 2.55 6.86
C TYR A 54 3.33 3.41 5.60
N ALA A 55 3.00 4.71 5.73
CA ALA A 55 3.06 5.68 4.63
C ALA A 55 3.61 7.02 5.13
N VAL A 56 4.43 7.66 4.29
CA VAL A 56 4.97 9.01 4.50
C VAL A 56 4.67 9.82 3.26
N GLU A 57 4.08 11.00 3.46
CA GLU A 57 3.98 12.03 2.43
C GLU A 57 4.65 13.29 2.93
N THR A 58 5.55 13.88 2.14
CA THR A 58 6.23 15.13 2.48
C THR A 58 5.69 16.28 1.62
N ALA A 59 4.73 17.02 2.15
CA ALA A 59 4.21 18.24 1.53
C ALA A 59 4.95 19.47 2.09
N THR A 60 6.25 19.56 1.84
CA THR A 60 7.17 20.68 2.17
C THR A 60 7.28 21.14 3.65
N LYS A 61 6.32 20.85 4.57
CA LYS A 61 6.36 21.07 6.04
C LYS A 61 5.35 20.23 6.86
N ARG A 62 4.80 19.14 6.30
CA ARG A 62 3.87 18.25 7.03
C ARG A 62 4.19 16.80 6.70
N VAL A 63 4.31 15.98 7.73
CA VAL A 63 4.48 14.53 7.64
C VAL A 63 3.16 13.90 8.05
N HIS A 64 2.53 13.20 7.12
CA HIS A 64 1.37 12.38 7.41
C HIS A 64 1.83 10.94 7.58
N GLU A 65 1.59 10.37 8.76
CA GLU A 65 1.89 8.98 9.05
C GLU A 65 0.62 8.13 9.06
N PHE A 66 0.73 6.95 8.47
CA PHE A 66 -0.23 5.86 8.60
C PHE A 66 0.50 4.67 9.21
N ASP A 67 -0.02 4.02 10.24
CA ASP A 67 0.64 2.88 10.92
C ASP A 67 0.00 1.51 10.64
N GLY A 68 -0.81 1.42 9.57
CA GLY A 68 -1.60 0.23 9.26
C GLY A 68 -2.98 0.22 9.93
N LYS A 69 -3.24 1.07 10.92
CA LYS A 69 -4.50 1.12 11.69
C LYS A 69 -5.02 2.54 11.97
N ASN A 70 -4.13 3.49 12.19
CA ASN A 70 -4.41 4.87 12.57
C ASN A 70 -3.73 5.86 11.63
N PHE A 71 -4.27 7.07 11.59
CA PHE A 71 -3.67 8.22 10.93
C PHE A 71 -3.13 9.15 12.00
N ILE A 72 -1.84 9.46 11.94
CA ILE A 72 -1.18 10.39 12.85
C ILE A 72 -0.73 11.59 12.03
N ASP A 73 -1.31 12.75 12.34
CA ASP A 73 -0.86 14.02 11.77
C ASP A 73 0.32 14.50 12.62
N ILE A 74 1.54 14.31 12.13
CA ILE A 74 2.74 14.78 12.82
C ILE A 74 2.99 16.21 12.36
N THR A 75 2.58 17.16 13.20
CA THR A 75 3.12 18.52 13.12
C THR A 75 4.54 18.50 13.67
N ASP A 76 5.49 18.96 12.85
CA ASP A 76 6.93 19.08 13.12
C ASP A 76 7.25 19.39 14.59
N ASP A 77 7.67 18.37 15.36
CA ASP A 77 8.41 18.49 16.63
C ASP A 77 9.11 17.14 16.95
N ILE A 78 9.88 16.59 15.99
CA ILE A 78 10.75 15.42 16.25
C ILE A 78 12.21 15.92 16.31
N PRO A 79 12.89 15.85 17.48
CA PRO A 79 14.32 16.10 17.56
C PRO A 79 15.10 14.89 17.02
N PHE A 80 16.14 15.20 16.24
CA PHE A 80 17.05 14.25 15.58
C PHE A 80 17.87 13.40 16.56
#